data_AF-A0AAR5PDA2-F1
#
_entry.id   AF-A0AAR5PDA2-F1
#
_cell.length_a   1.000
_cell.length_b   1.000
_cell.length_c   1.000
_cell.angle_alpha   90.00
_cell.angle_beta   90.00
_cell.angle_gamma   90.00
#
_symmetry.space_group_name_H-M   'P 1'
#
loop_
_entity.id
_entity.type
_entity.pdbx_description
1 polymer ?
#
loop_
_entity_poly.entity_id
_entity_poly.type
_entity_poly.pdbx_seq_one_letter_code
_entity_poly.pdbx_strand_id
1 'polypeptide(L)'
;MSSHVITLKQDTEHHRCALPGEPWDIVPKFIEGGILVDLRRKLKRSTMIDKRHPLTKSYAPSLNRLKEAEKSHLVEHYYMIHPFSMFSFYFNMLVVVILIMHFIAAPVVYPLLESNWIINVILLPVNLVFISLIIITFSTGCYDETHNVVIMKTGYVAARYLRTYFIFDILSFLPQILRFSRMDEALQRKSFHMTTPILVILRYFRYFWCLKVLQNLRLYYGFSTFTYKAVKLILHITVGLVLCIYISFSFLASALIQLIQL
;
A
#
# COMPACT_ATOMS: atom_id res chain seq x y z
N MET A 1 -23.26 -55.60 -30.64
CA MET A 1 -23.91 -54.83 -29.55
C MET A 1 -22.88 -54.59 -28.46
N SER A 2 -22.18 -53.44 -28.51
CA SER A 2 -21.23 -53.01 -27.47
C SER A 2 -21.70 -51.64 -27.00
N SER A 3 -22.27 -51.60 -25.81
CA SER A 3 -22.82 -50.40 -25.19
C SER A 3 -21.70 -49.65 -24.46
N HIS A 4 -21.34 -48.50 -25.00
CA HIS A 4 -20.47 -47.51 -24.38
C HIS A 4 -21.03 -47.07 -23.02
N VAL A 5 -20.29 -47.35 -21.95
CA VAL A 5 -20.52 -46.76 -20.62
C VAL A 5 -19.94 -45.36 -20.64
N ILE A 6 -20.81 -44.36 -20.83
CA ILE A 6 -20.48 -42.95 -20.64
C ILE A 6 -20.48 -42.71 -19.13
N THR A 7 -19.30 -42.57 -18.53
CA THR A 7 -19.15 -42.06 -17.17
C THR A 7 -19.48 -40.57 -17.18
N LEU A 8 -20.71 -40.24 -16.82
CA LEU A 8 -21.15 -38.87 -16.60
C LEU A 8 -20.33 -38.27 -15.44
N LYS A 9 -19.58 -37.22 -15.77
CA LYS A 9 -18.87 -36.34 -14.84
C LYS A 9 -19.91 -35.71 -13.91
N GLN A 10 -19.95 -36.21 -12.68
CA GLN A 10 -20.90 -35.76 -11.67
C GLN A 10 -20.55 -34.33 -11.22
N ASP A 11 -21.51 -33.42 -11.38
CA ASP A 11 -21.39 -32.00 -11.10
C ASP A 11 -20.98 -31.72 -9.64
N THR A 12 -19.88 -30.98 -9.48
CA THR A 12 -19.31 -30.57 -8.19
C THR A 12 -20.01 -29.31 -7.64
N GLU A 13 -21.32 -29.36 -7.40
CA GLU A 13 -21.99 -28.21 -6.76
C GLU A 13 -22.21 -28.38 -5.25
N HIS A 14 -22.28 -29.60 -4.69
CA HIS A 14 -22.73 -29.76 -3.28
C HIS A 14 -21.97 -30.78 -2.41
N HIS A 15 -20.76 -31.23 -2.78
CA HIS A 15 -19.99 -32.10 -1.87
C HIS A 15 -19.26 -31.28 -0.79
N ARG A 16 -19.90 -31.10 0.37
CA ARG A 16 -19.24 -30.57 1.59
C ARG A 16 -18.35 -31.66 2.19
N CYS A 17 -17.13 -31.81 1.66
CA CYS A 17 -16.06 -32.54 2.36
C CYS A 17 -15.63 -31.74 3.60
N ALA A 18 -16.40 -31.83 4.67
CA ALA A 18 -15.97 -31.47 6.01
C ALA A 18 -15.84 -32.77 6.81
N LEU A 19 -14.66 -33.03 7.37
CA LEU A 19 -14.50 -34.05 8.40
C LEU A 19 -15.46 -33.69 9.56
N PRO A 20 -16.34 -34.59 9.99
CA PRO A 20 -17.27 -34.31 11.09
C PRO A 20 -16.48 -33.98 12.36
N GLY A 21 -16.70 -32.78 12.91
CA GLY A 21 -16.11 -32.34 14.19
C GLY A 21 -14.96 -31.33 14.10
N GLU A 22 -14.48 -30.94 12.92
CA GLU A 22 -13.43 -29.92 12.82
C GLU A 22 -14.00 -28.49 12.97
N PRO A 23 -13.54 -27.69 13.95
CA PRO A 23 -14.06 -26.34 14.15
C PRO A 23 -13.74 -25.45 12.94
N TRP A 24 -14.75 -24.68 12.50
CA TRP A 24 -14.64 -23.75 11.38
C TRP A 24 -13.65 -22.61 11.60
N ASP A 25 -13.31 -22.34 12.87
CA ASP A 25 -12.39 -21.28 13.25
C ASP A 25 -11.25 -21.85 14.10
N ILE A 26 -10.04 -21.73 13.55
CA ILE A 26 -8.81 -22.19 14.20
C ILE A 26 -8.19 -21.12 15.10
N VAL A 27 -8.58 -19.85 14.97
CA VAL A 27 -7.98 -18.72 15.72
C VAL A 27 -8.14 -18.84 17.24
N PRO A 28 -9.28 -19.30 17.80
CA PRO A 28 -9.43 -19.47 19.25
C PRO A 28 -8.44 -20.46 19.87
N LYS A 29 -7.93 -21.43 19.10
CA LYS A 29 -6.91 -22.39 19.57
C LYS A 29 -5.54 -21.74 19.77
N PHE A 30 -5.24 -20.65 19.06
CA PHE A 30 -3.96 -19.93 19.17
C PHE A 30 -4.04 -18.73 20.10
N ILE A 31 -5.24 -18.24 20.40
CA ILE A 31 -5.49 -17.11 21.30
C ILE A 31 -6.52 -17.56 22.34
N GLU A 32 -6.05 -18.25 23.37
CA GLU A 32 -6.91 -18.89 24.38
C GLU A 32 -7.46 -17.87 25.40
N GLY A 33 -6.68 -16.87 25.82
CA GLY A 33 -7.08 -15.88 26.84
C GLY A 33 -6.26 -14.59 26.88
N GLY A 34 -6.58 -13.70 27.83
CA GLY A 34 -5.86 -12.44 28.08
C GLY A 34 -6.75 -11.19 28.04
N ILE A 35 -6.14 -10.02 27.83
CA ILE A 35 -6.85 -8.74 27.70
C ILE A 35 -7.38 -8.58 26.27
N LEU A 36 -8.63 -8.10 26.13
CA LEU A 36 -9.27 -7.81 24.83
C LEU A 36 -9.20 -8.97 23.83
N VAL A 37 -9.47 -10.20 24.30
CA VAL A 37 -9.35 -11.43 23.50
C VAL A 37 -10.15 -11.36 22.20
N ASP A 38 -11.40 -10.91 22.26
CA ASP A 38 -12.27 -10.84 21.09
C ASP A 38 -11.77 -9.83 20.05
N LEU A 39 -11.21 -8.71 20.49
CA LEU A 39 -10.60 -7.73 19.60
C LEU A 39 -9.35 -8.30 18.92
N ARG A 40 -8.47 -8.98 19.66
CA ARG A 40 -7.28 -9.62 19.10
C ARG A 40 -7.63 -10.72 18.12
N ARG A 41 -8.63 -11.54 18.42
CA ARG A 41 -9.15 -12.58 17.51
C ARG A 41 -9.72 -11.94 16.25
N LYS A 42 -10.52 -10.87 16.37
CA LYS A 42 -11.08 -10.14 15.22
C LYS A 42 -9.98 -9.50 14.35
N LEU A 43 -9.01 -8.85 14.98
CA LEU A 43 -7.87 -8.26 14.29
C LEU A 43 -7.05 -9.33 13.57
N LYS A 44 -6.76 -10.45 14.23
CA LYS A 44 -6.01 -11.55 13.62
C LYS A 44 -6.75 -12.12 12.41
N ARG A 45 -8.05 -12.41 12.53
CA ARG A 45 -8.90 -12.82 11.40
C ARG A 45 -8.84 -11.83 10.24
N SER A 46 -8.82 -10.53 10.51
CA SER A 46 -8.73 -9.50 9.46
C SER A 46 -7.41 -9.49 8.70
N THR A 47 -6.33 -10.01 9.28
CA THR A 47 -4.99 -10.13 8.67
C THR A 47 -4.71 -11.47 8.01
N MET A 48 -5.61 -12.44 8.17
CA MET A 48 -5.53 -13.78 7.55
C MET A 48 -6.18 -13.77 6.17
N ILE A 49 -5.99 -14.87 5.42
CA ILE A 49 -6.66 -15.08 4.14
C ILE A 49 -8.18 -15.05 4.31
N ASP A 50 -8.90 -14.36 3.42
CA ASP A 50 -10.36 -14.23 3.47
C ASP A 50 -11.00 -14.69 2.15
N LYS A 51 -12.13 -15.39 2.24
CA LYS A 51 -12.89 -15.90 1.06
C LYS A 51 -13.50 -14.78 0.22
N ARG A 52 -13.76 -13.62 0.82
CA ARG A 52 -14.29 -12.43 0.14
C ARG A 52 -13.27 -11.80 -0.80
N HIS A 53 -11.98 -12.07 -0.59
CA HIS A 53 -10.94 -11.56 -1.45
C HIS A 53 -10.99 -12.29 -2.81
N PRO A 54 -11.08 -11.57 -3.95
CA PRO A 54 -11.32 -12.13 -5.27
C PRO A 54 -10.24 -13.14 -5.71
N LEU A 55 -8.97 -12.86 -5.40
CA LEU A 55 -7.85 -13.76 -5.71
C LEU A 55 -7.80 -15.04 -4.85
N THR A 56 -8.52 -15.08 -3.73
CA THR A 56 -8.52 -16.27 -2.86
C THR A 56 -9.10 -17.48 -3.59
N LYS A 57 -10.09 -17.29 -4.46
CA LYS A 57 -10.67 -18.39 -5.25
C LYS A 57 -9.66 -19.01 -6.23
N SER A 58 -8.74 -18.21 -6.77
CA SER A 58 -7.72 -18.68 -7.71
C SER A 58 -6.55 -19.36 -6.98
N TYR A 59 -6.19 -18.87 -5.81
CA TYR A 59 -5.11 -19.43 -4.99
C TYR A 59 -5.54 -20.68 -4.19
N ALA A 60 -6.68 -20.60 -3.50
CA ALA A 60 -7.23 -21.64 -2.65
C ALA A 60 -8.68 -21.98 -3.08
N PRO A 61 -8.87 -22.75 -4.16
CA PRO A 61 -10.20 -23.07 -4.69
C PRO A 61 -11.00 -24.00 -3.78
N SER A 62 -10.33 -24.84 -2.98
CA SER A 62 -10.98 -25.77 -2.06
C SER A 62 -10.94 -25.27 -0.61
N LEU A 63 -11.96 -25.63 0.16
CA LEU A 63 -12.02 -25.31 1.60
C LEU A 63 -10.84 -25.91 2.37
N ASN A 64 -10.35 -27.08 1.96
CA ASN A 64 -9.21 -27.73 2.61
C ASN A 64 -7.91 -26.94 2.40
N ARG A 65 -7.66 -26.45 1.18
CA ARG A 65 -6.49 -25.60 0.91
C ARG A 65 -6.56 -24.28 1.65
N LEU A 66 -7.74 -23.69 1.76
CA LEU A 66 -7.93 -22.47 2.53
C LEU A 66 -7.59 -22.70 4.01
N LYS A 67 -8.12 -23.77 4.61
CA LYS A 67 -7.83 -24.14 6.01
C LYS A 67 -6.35 -24.43 6.23
N GLU A 68 -5.71 -25.12 5.29
CA GLU A 68 -4.28 -25.40 5.34
C GLU A 68 -3.45 -24.11 5.28
N ALA A 69 -3.81 -23.16 4.42
CA ALA A 69 -3.18 -21.85 4.34
C ALA A 69 -3.41 -21.03 5.63
N GLU A 70 -4.62 -21.03 6.20
CA GLU A 70 -4.92 -20.39 7.49
C GLU A 70 -4.08 -21.00 8.62
N LYS A 71 -3.96 -22.33 8.67
CA LYS A 71 -3.17 -23.04 9.68
C LYS A 71 -1.68 -22.75 9.52
N SER A 72 -1.12 -22.86 8.32
CA SER A 72 0.29 -22.54 8.05
C SER A 72 0.59 -21.08 8.40
N HIS A 73 -0.33 -20.16 8.10
CA HIS A 73 -0.18 -18.74 8.47
C HIS A 73 -0.10 -18.54 9.99
N LEU A 74 -0.91 -19.25 10.77
CA LEU A 74 -0.88 -19.15 12.24
C LEU A 74 0.34 -19.81 12.87
N VAL A 75 0.82 -20.93 12.32
CA VAL A 75 1.95 -21.69 12.87
C VAL A 75 3.30 -21.08 12.47
N GLU A 76 3.48 -20.78 11.19
CA GLU A 76 4.80 -20.38 10.65
C GLU A 76 4.97 -18.87 10.54
N HIS A 77 3.87 -18.14 10.33
CA HIS A 77 3.90 -16.74 9.90
C HIS A 77 2.97 -15.83 10.73
N TYR A 78 2.91 -16.06 12.05
CA TYR A 78 1.95 -15.40 12.94
C TYR A 78 1.97 -13.87 12.89
N TYR A 79 3.15 -13.25 12.75
CA TYR A 79 3.30 -11.79 12.70
C TYR A 79 3.17 -11.19 11.30
N MET A 80 3.09 -12.02 10.25
CA MET A 80 2.90 -11.55 8.89
C MET A 80 1.42 -11.34 8.58
N ILE A 81 1.15 -10.44 7.66
CA ILE A 81 -0.15 -10.14 7.10
C ILE A 81 -0.26 -10.91 5.78
N HIS A 82 -1.35 -11.66 5.62
CA HIS A 82 -1.62 -12.36 4.38
C HIS A 82 -1.94 -11.33 3.27
N PRO A 83 -1.35 -11.42 2.06
CA PRO A 83 -1.63 -10.46 0.99
C PRO A 83 -3.11 -10.43 0.61
N PHE A 84 -3.78 -11.59 0.62
CA PHE A 84 -5.22 -11.75 0.40
C PHE A 84 -6.11 -11.53 1.63
N SER A 85 -5.61 -10.77 2.61
CA SER A 85 -6.42 -10.36 3.76
C SER A 85 -7.29 -9.16 3.42
N MET A 86 -8.46 -9.06 4.06
CA MET A 86 -9.31 -7.87 3.91
C MET A 86 -8.66 -6.62 4.50
N PHE A 87 -7.81 -6.77 5.53
CA PHE A 87 -7.03 -5.66 6.06
C PHE A 87 -6.08 -5.07 5.02
N SER A 88 -5.26 -5.92 4.38
CA SER A 88 -4.35 -5.51 3.30
C SER A 88 -5.12 -4.78 2.19
N PHE A 89 -6.29 -5.30 1.82
CA PHE A 89 -7.15 -4.67 0.81
C PHE A 89 -7.60 -3.25 1.21
N TYR A 90 -8.26 -3.09 2.35
CA TYR A 90 -8.77 -1.79 2.78
C TYR A 90 -7.64 -0.79 3.03
N PHE A 91 -6.51 -1.26 3.56
CA PHE A 91 -5.34 -0.41 3.78
C PHE A 91 -4.76 0.09 2.46
N ASN A 92 -4.62 -0.77 1.45
CA ASN A 92 -4.19 -0.36 0.12
C ASN A 92 -5.16 0.67 -0.51
N MET A 93 -6.48 0.50 -0.34
CA MET A 93 -7.46 1.49 -0.80
C MET A 93 -7.28 2.85 -0.14
N LEU A 94 -7.19 2.85 1.19
CA LEU A 94 -6.99 4.06 1.98
C LEU A 94 -5.69 4.80 1.56
N VAL A 95 -4.61 4.05 1.32
CA VAL A 95 -3.33 4.60 0.87
C VAL A 95 -3.43 5.24 -0.51
N VAL A 96 -4.15 4.64 -1.48
CA VAL A 96 -4.35 5.26 -2.80
C VAL A 96 -5.11 6.58 -2.67
N VAL A 97 -6.19 6.61 -1.89
CA VAL A 97 -6.97 7.84 -1.68
C VAL A 97 -6.09 8.94 -1.07
N ILE A 98 -5.31 8.61 -0.04
CA ILE A 98 -4.40 9.57 0.61
C ILE A 98 -3.31 10.05 -0.35
N LEU A 99 -2.76 9.16 -1.17
CA LEU A 99 -1.78 9.51 -2.21
C LEU A 99 -2.35 10.48 -3.25
N ILE A 100 -3.55 10.22 -3.74
CA ILE A 100 -4.22 11.10 -4.71
C ILE A 100 -4.46 12.48 -4.10
N MET A 101 -5.04 12.53 -2.89
CA MET A 101 -5.25 13.78 -2.15
C MET A 101 -3.94 14.54 -1.92
N HIS A 102 -2.86 13.81 -1.61
CA HIS A 102 -1.54 14.38 -1.45
C HIS A 102 -1.01 15.02 -2.73
N PHE A 103 -1.13 14.36 -3.90
CA PHE A 103 -0.65 14.91 -5.17
C PHE A 103 -1.47 16.12 -5.63
N ILE A 104 -2.78 16.14 -5.38
CA ILE A 104 -3.63 17.30 -5.70
C ILE A 104 -3.30 18.48 -4.78
N ALA A 105 -3.10 18.23 -3.49
CA ALA A 105 -2.80 19.28 -2.51
C ALA A 105 -1.36 19.82 -2.64
N ALA A 106 -0.40 18.98 -3.03
CA ALA A 106 1.02 19.31 -3.15
C ALA A 106 1.33 20.67 -3.83
N PRO A 107 0.86 20.95 -5.06
CA PRO A 107 1.19 22.20 -5.76
C PRO A 107 0.65 23.46 -5.08
N VAL A 108 -0.48 23.37 -4.37
CA VAL A 108 -1.08 24.51 -3.66
C VAL A 108 -0.44 24.71 -2.30
N VAL A 109 -0.20 23.62 -1.59
CA VAL A 109 0.15 23.64 -0.19
C VAL A 109 1.65 23.90 -0.01
N TYR A 110 2.53 23.34 -0.86
CA TYR A 110 3.97 23.48 -0.69
C TYR A 110 4.53 24.89 -0.86
N PRO A 111 4.12 25.69 -1.86
CA PRO A 111 4.57 27.08 -1.99
C PRO A 111 4.10 27.96 -0.82
N LEU A 112 2.92 27.67 -0.26
CA LEU A 112 2.33 28.42 0.86
C LEU A 112 2.92 28.06 2.23
N LEU A 113 3.74 27.00 2.28
CA LEU A 113 4.16 26.34 3.51
C LEU A 113 5.33 27.02 4.23
N GLU A 114 6.02 27.95 3.56
CA GLU A 114 7.25 28.57 4.09
C GLU A 114 7.01 29.51 5.26
N SER A 115 5.78 30.02 5.46
CA SER A 115 5.49 30.99 6.52
C SER A 115 4.57 30.49 7.63
N ASN A 116 3.95 29.30 7.51
CA ASN A 116 2.84 28.90 8.36
C ASN A 116 3.06 27.55 9.09
N TRP A 117 3.33 27.62 10.39
CA TRP A 117 3.48 26.46 11.29
C TRP A 117 2.23 25.55 11.33
N ILE A 118 1.04 26.11 11.12
CA ILE A 118 -0.23 25.37 11.13
C ILE A 118 -0.27 24.35 9.99
N ILE A 119 0.19 24.74 8.80
CA ILE A 119 0.22 23.87 7.63
C ILE A 119 1.23 22.73 7.84
N ASN A 120 2.29 22.95 8.62
CA ASN A 120 3.23 21.91 8.98
C ASN A 120 2.59 20.80 9.83
N VAL A 121 1.71 21.17 10.76
CA VAL A 121 0.96 20.22 11.60
C VAL A 121 -0.04 19.43 10.77
N ILE A 122 -0.74 20.07 9.83
CA ILE A 122 -1.73 19.41 8.95
C ILE A 122 -1.09 18.33 8.06
N LEU A 123 0.18 18.49 7.67
CA LEU A 123 0.87 17.50 6.82
C LEU A 123 1.47 16.32 7.58
N LEU A 124 1.60 16.42 8.91
CA LEU A 124 2.20 15.37 9.74
C LEU A 124 1.43 14.03 9.64
N PRO A 125 0.08 13.98 9.72
CA PRO A 125 -0.67 12.72 9.62
C PRO A 125 -0.45 11.99 8.30
N VAL A 126 -0.34 12.71 7.18
CA VAL A 126 -0.07 12.11 5.87
C VAL A 126 1.28 11.40 5.88
N ASN A 127 2.31 12.01 6.47
CA ASN A 127 3.62 11.39 6.61
C ASN A 127 3.58 10.15 7.52
N LEU A 128 2.81 10.19 8.61
CA LEU A 128 2.62 9.03 9.49
C LEU A 128 1.97 7.86 8.76
N VAL A 129 0.98 8.13 7.90
CA VAL A 129 0.36 7.10 7.06
C VAL A 129 1.40 6.49 6.12
N PHE A 130 2.29 7.28 5.51
CA PHE A 130 3.37 6.74 4.68
C PHE A 130 4.36 5.86 5.46
N ILE A 131 4.72 6.24 6.67
CA ILE A 131 5.55 5.39 7.54
C ILE A 131 4.81 4.08 7.85
N SER A 132 3.52 4.16 8.19
CA SER A 132 2.71 2.97 8.45
C SER A 132 2.62 2.05 7.23
N LEU A 133 2.57 2.62 6.02
CA LEU A 133 2.58 1.88 4.76
C LEU A 133 3.86 1.08 4.58
N ILE A 134 5.02 1.69 4.88
CA ILE A 134 6.31 1.00 4.84
C ILE A 134 6.30 -0.18 5.80
N ILE A 135 5.95 0.06 7.07
CA ILE A 135 5.92 -0.97 8.11
C ILE A 135 4.99 -2.12 7.70
N ILE A 136 3.76 -1.82 7.30
CA ILE A 136 2.78 -2.82 6.88
C ILE A 136 3.27 -3.58 5.64
N THR A 137 3.95 -2.91 4.72
CA THR A 137 4.51 -3.57 3.52
C THR A 137 5.59 -4.59 3.89
N PHE A 138 6.47 -4.29 4.84
CA PHE A 138 7.44 -5.26 5.35
C PHE A 138 6.77 -6.45 6.04
N SER A 139 5.65 -6.19 6.72
CA SER A 139 4.85 -7.23 7.37
C SER A 139 3.91 -7.98 6.43
N THR A 140 3.76 -7.59 5.16
CA THR A 140 2.80 -8.22 4.24
C THR A 140 3.50 -9.17 3.27
N GLY A 141 2.96 -10.38 3.11
CA GLY A 141 3.51 -11.37 2.18
C GLY A 141 3.46 -10.90 0.71
N CYS A 142 4.34 -11.45 -0.12
CA CYS A 142 4.35 -11.20 -1.57
C CYS A 142 3.58 -12.31 -2.30
N TYR A 143 2.67 -11.94 -3.20
CA TYR A 143 2.04 -12.87 -4.12
C TYR A 143 2.79 -12.88 -5.45
N ASP A 144 3.12 -14.07 -5.94
CA ASP A 144 3.71 -14.28 -7.26
C ASP A 144 2.65 -14.83 -8.23
N GLU A 145 2.27 -14.01 -9.21
CA GLU A 145 1.23 -14.34 -10.19
C GLU A 145 1.63 -15.48 -11.13
N THR A 146 2.92 -15.61 -11.45
CA THR A 146 3.40 -16.59 -12.44
C THR A 146 3.34 -18.02 -11.91
N HIS A 147 3.69 -18.20 -10.64
CA HIS A 147 3.69 -19.50 -9.97
C HIS A 147 2.42 -19.73 -9.12
N ASN A 148 1.56 -18.72 -8.96
CA ASN A 148 0.41 -18.73 -8.06
C ASN A 148 0.80 -19.13 -6.61
N VAL A 149 1.92 -18.58 -6.12
CA VAL A 149 2.46 -18.87 -4.79
C VAL A 149 2.49 -17.60 -3.94
N VAL A 150 2.13 -17.74 -2.67
CA VAL A 150 2.26 -16.67 -1.66
C VAL A 150 3.52 -16.93 -0.83
N ILE A 151 4.46 -15.98 -0.87
CA ILE A 151 5.71 -16.03 -0.12
C ILE A 151 5.58 -15.13 1.11
N MET A 152 5.61 -15.74 2.30
CA MET A 152 5.47 -15.04 3.59
C MET A 152 6.75 -14.95 4.40
N LYS A 153 7.88 -15.42 3.86
CA LYS A 153 9.17 -15.34 4.53
C LYS A 153 9.61 -13.87 4.68
N THR A 154 9.68 -13.39 5.92
CA THR A 154 10.05 -12.01 6.27
C THR A 154 11.36 -11.56 5.60
N GLY A 155 12.41 -12.40 5.66
CA GLY A 155 13.71 -12.10 5.05
C GLY A 155 13.65 -11.91 3.53
N TYR A 156 12.83 -12.71 2.84
CA TYR A 156 12.64 -12.57 1.39
C TYR A 156 11.88 -11.30 1.04
N VAL A 157 10.78 -11.01 1.77
CA VAL A 157 9.98 -9.79 1.58
C VAL A 157 10.85 -8.55 1.83
N ALA A 158 11.62 -8.54 2.91
CA ALA A 158 12.52 -7.45 3.26
C ALA A 158 13.61 -7.25 2.21
N ALA A 159 14.31 -8.30 1.77
CA ALA A 159 15.35 -8.21 0.76
C ALA A 159 14.81 -7.70 -0.59
N ARG A 160 13.65 -8.22 -1.03
CA ARG A 160 12.97 -7.77 -2.25
C ARG A 160 12.60 -6.30 -2.14
N TYR A 161 12.07 -5.87 -1.00
CA TYR A 161 11.70 -4.49 -0.75
C TYR A 161 12.90 -3.54 -0.78
N LEU A 162 13.97 -3.88 -0.04
CA LEU A 162 15.19 -3.07 0.06
C LEU A 162 15.85 -2.86 -1.30
N ARG A 163 15.82 -3.86 -2.17
CA ARG A 163 16.40 -3.78 -3.52
C ARG A 163 15.60 -2.92 -4.49
N THR A 164 14.28 -2.80 -4.31
CA THR A 164 13.40 -2.22 -5.33
C THR A 164 12.79 -0.87 -4.96
N TYR A 165 12.37 -0.68 -3.71
CA TYR A 165 11.57 0.49 -3.30
C TYR A 165 12.26 1.39 -2.28
N PHE A 166 13.20 0.86 -1.49
CA PHE A 166 13.79 1.58 -0.36
C PHE A 166 14.52 2.88 -0.75
N ILE A 167 15.13 2.93 -1.93
CA ILE A 167 15.78 4.16 -2.43
C ILE A 167 14.72 5.26 -2.63
N PHE A 168 13.57 4.93 -3.22
CA PHE A 168 12.49 5.90 -3.42
C PHE A 168 11.87 6.35 -2.10
N ASP A 169 11.81 5.47 -1.10
CA ASP A 169 11.38 5.82 0.25
C ASP A 169 12.29 6.88 0.86
N ILE A 170 13.59 6.61 0.92
CA ILE A 170 14.58 7.53 1.51
C ILE A 170 14.49 8.90 0.82
N LEU A 171 14.49 8.91 -0.52
CA LEU A 171 14.40 10.15 -1.29
C LEU A 171 13.10 10.92 -0.98
N SER A 172 11.98 10.22 -0.79
CA SER A 172 10.71 10.84 -0.45
C SER A 172 10.61 11.37 0.99
N PHE A 173 11.45 10.87 1.92
CA PHE A 173 11.51 11.29 3.32
C PHE A 173 12.49 12.44 3.57
N LEU A 174 13.54 12.57 2.76
CA LEU A 174 14.56 13.63 2.86
C LEU A 174 13.96 15.04 3.06
N PRO A 175 12.96 15.47 2.26
CA PRO A 175 12.35 16.79 2.40
C PRO A 175 11.69 17.02 3.76
N GLN A 176 11.22 15.96 4.42
CA GLN A 176 10.57 16.06 5.71
C GLN A 176 11.62 16.16 6.83
N ILE A 177 12.69 15.38 6.75
CA ILE A 177 13.80 15.41 7.72
C ILE A 177 14.44 16.80 7.75
N LEU A 178 14.76 17.34 6.58
CA LEU A 178 15.34 18.69 6.46
C LEU A 178 14.37 19.79 6.91
N ARG A 179 13.05 19.56 6.80
CA ARG A 179 12.06 20.51 7.31
C ARG A 179 12.03 20.51 8.84
N PHE A 180 12.08 19.33 9.46
CA PHE A 180 12.12 19.23 10.92
C PHE A 180 13.38 19.91 11.50
N SER A 181 14.55 19.66 10.92
CA SER A 181 15.79 20.30 11.39
C SER A 181 15.76 21.82 11.28
N ARG A 182 15.09 22.36 10.24
CA ARG A 182 14.97 23.81 10.02
C ARG A 182 13.83 24.45 10.80
N MET A 183 12.93 23.67 11.39
CA MET A 183 11.79 24.20 12.15
C MET A 183 12.26 24.89 13.44
N ASP A 184 13.32 24.37 14.06
CA ASP A 184 13.95 24.99 15.24
C ASP A 184 14.62 26.33 14.90
N GLU A 185 15.22 26.45 13.71
CA GLU A 185 15.85 27.69 13.23
C GLU A 185 14.82 28.74 12.79
N ALA A 186 13.70 28.32 12.20
CA ALA A 186 12.62 29.21 11.77
C ALA A 186 11.88 29.89 12.94
N LEU A 187 11.87 29.26 14.12
CA LEU A 187 11.40 29.91 15.35
C LEU A 187 12.29 31.09 15.79
N GLN A 188 13.55 31.12 15.33
CA GLN A 188 14.53 32.15 15.72
C GLN A 188 14.76 33.26 14.65
N ARG A 189 14.57 32.98 13.36
CA ARG A 189 14.73 33.99 12.28
C ARG A 189 13.42 34.26 11.51
N LYS A 190 12.97 35.51 11.52
CA LYS A 190 11.71 36.01 10.93
C LYS A 190 11.71 36.14 9.38
N SER A 191 12.81 35.78 8.72
CA SER A 191 12.92 35.88 7.25
C SER A 191 13.43 34.55 6.72
N PHE A 192 12.50 33.72 6.28
CA PHE A 192 12.76 32.41 5.72
C PHE A 192 12.29 32.41 4.27
N HIS A 193 13.22 32.27 3.32
CA HIS A 193 12.89 32.22 1.91
C HIS A 193 13.48 30.97 1.25
N MET A 194 12.60 30.31 0.49
CA MET A 194 12.82 29.30 -0.54
C MET A 194 13.22 27.91 -0.03
N THR A 195 12.21 27.07 0.16
CA THR A 195 12.28 25.64 -0.12
C THR A 195 12.93 25.46 -1.47
N THR A 196 14.09 24.79 -1.47
CA THR A 196 14.79 24.54 -2.74
C THR A 196 13.89 23.68 -3.63
N PRO A 197 13.73 24.02 -4.92
CA PRO A 197 12.82 23.31 -5.83
C PRO A 197 13.09 21.80 -5.88
N ILE A 198 14.34 21.41 -5.61
CA ILE A 198 14.78 20.02 -5.45
C ILE A 198 13.98 19.28 -4.36
N LEU A 199 13.73 19.90 -3.19
CA LEU A 199 13.01 19.27 -2.08
C LEU A 199 11.54 19.00 -2.40
N VAL A 200 10.94 19.80 -3.28
CA VAL A 200 9.57 19.55 -3.73
C VAL A 200 9.54 18.39 -4.72
N ILE A 201 10.49 18.34 -5.66
CA ILE A 201 10.65 17.22 -6.61
C ILE A 201 10.84 15.90 -5.87
N LEU A 202 11.66 15.87 -4.80
CA LEU A 202 11.87 14.68 -3.99
C LEU A 202 10.57 14.10 -3.41
N ARG A 203 9.54 14.93 -3.13
CA ARG A 203 8.25 14.45 -2.62
C ARG A 203 7.46 13.67 -3.66
N TYR A 204 7.68 13.94 -4.95
CA TYR A 204 7.06 13.18 -6.03
C TYR A 204 7.61 11.76 -6.17
N PHE A 205 8.69 11.38 -5.49
CA PHE A 205 9.09 9.97 -5.42
C PHE A 205 8.01 9.07 -4.79
N ARG A 206 7.09 9.65 -4.00
CA ARG A 206 5.87 8.95 -3.51
C ARG A 206 4.98 8.45 -4.65
N TYR A 207 5.16 8.95 -5.87
CA TYR A 207 4.46 8.49 -7.05
C TYR A 207 4.69 7.00 -7.35
N PHE A 208 5.92 6.52 -7.12
CA PHE A 208 6.25 5.10 -7.30
C PHE A 208 5.43 4.19 -6.38
N TRP A 209 5.06 4.68 -5.19
CA TRP A 209 4.13 3.97 -4.32
C TRP A 209 2.73 3.90 -4.90
N CYS A 210 2.23 5.00 -5.46
CA CYS A 210 0.93 5.00 -6.11
C CYS A 210 0.88 3.95 -7.23
N LEU A 211 1.94 3.86 -8.04
CA LEU A 211 2.06 2.83 -9.07
C LEU A 211 2.07 1.40 -8.51
N LYS A 212 2.83 1.16 -7.43
CA LYS A 212 2.91 -0.14 -6.77
C LYS A 212 1.56 -0.56 -6.20
N VAL A 213 0.89 0.34 -5.47
CA VAL A 213 -0.41 0.05 -4.86
C VAL A 213 -1.46 -0.12 -5.95
N LEU A 214 -1.45 0.70 -7.01
CA LEU A 214 -2.33 0.54 -8.17
C LEU A 214 -2.15 -0.82 -8.85
N GLN A 215 -0.90 -1.32 -8.96
CA GLN A 215 -0.64 -2.66 -9.45
C GLN A 215 -1.27 -3.72 -8.54
N ASN A 216 -1.11 -3.62 -7.22
CA ASN A 216 -1.75 -4.54 -6.27
C ASN A 216 -3.30 -4.49 -6.39
N LEU A 217 -3.87 -3.30 -6.60
CA LEU A 217 -5.31 -3.13 -6.80
C LEU A 217 -5.82 -3.70 -8.13
N ARG A 218 -5.02 -3.63 -9.20
CA ARG A 218 -5.32 -4.30 -10.46
C ARG A 218 -5.47 -5.80 -10.24
N LEU A 219 -4.54 -6.41 -9.50
CA LEU A 219 -4.60 -7.83 -9.17
C LEU A 219 -5.86 -8.16 -8.38
N TYR A 220 -6.23 -7.29 -7.44
CA TYR A 220 -7.46 -7.45 -6.69
C TYR A 220 -8.70 -7.42 -7.58
N TYR A 221 -8.93 -6.32 -8.32
CA TYR A 221 -10.18 -6.16 -9.07
C TYR A 221 -10.24 -7.00 -10.35
N GLY A 222 -9.15 -7.67 -10.73
CA GLY A 222 -9.04 -8.34 -12.01
C GLY A 222 -9.23 -7.36 -13.17
N PHE A 223 -8.84 -6.09 -12.98
CA PHE A 223 -9.03 -5.07 -14.01
C PHE A 223 -8.35 -5.50 -15.29
N SER A 224 -9.04 -5.27 -16.42
CA SER A 224 -8.45 -5.46 -17.74
C SER A 224 -7.13 -4.72 -17.81
N THR A 225 -6.13 -5.37 -18.40
CA THR A 225 -4.79 -4.80 -18.59
C THR A 225 -4.87 -3.44 -19.31
N PHE A 226 -5.88 -3.25 -20.15
CA PHE A 226 -6.20 -1.98 -20.80
C PHE A 226 -6.58 -0.89 -19.80
N THR A 227 -7.57 -1.13 -18.92
CA THR A 227 -8.02 -0.16 -17.92
C THR A 227 -6.89 0.23 -16.98
N TYR A 228 -6.08 -0.73 -16.54
CA TYR A 228 -4.91 -0.43 -15.71
C TYR A 228 -3.90 0.45 -16.44
N LYS A 229 -3.58 0.15 -17.70
CA LYS A 229 -2.67 0.97 -18.52
C LYS A 229 -3.24 2.38 -18.74
N ALA A 230 -4.55 2.51 -18.97
CA ALA A 230 -5.22 3.79 -19.14
C ALA A 230 -5.16 4.64 -17.85
N VAL A 231 -5.51 4.08 -16.70
CA VAL A 231 -5.43 4.77 -15.39
C VAL A 231 -3.97 5.16 -15.10
N LYS A 232 -3.02 4.24 -15.34
CA LYS A 232 -1.59 4.52 -15.17
C LYS A 232 -1.14 5.67 -16.09
N LEU A 233 -1.59 5.71 -17.34
CA LEU A 233 -1.27 6.78 -18.28
C LEU A 233 -1.84 8.13 -17.81
N ILE A 234 -3.12 8.17 -17.41
CA ILE A 234 -3.75 9.38 -16.85
C ILE A 234 -2.96 9.86 -15.65
N LEU A 235 -2.59 8.96 -14.73
CA LEU A 235 -1.81 9.31 -13.55
C LEU A 235 -0.43 9.87 -13.93
N HIS A 236 0.27 9.28 -14.91
CA HIS A 236 1.53 9.84 -15.44
C HIS A 236 1.35 11.25 -16.02
N ILE A 237 0.30 11.47 -16.81
CA ILE A 237 0.00 12.78 -17.40
C ILE A 237 -0.31 13.80 -16.30
N THR A 238 -1.14 13.45 -15.31
CA THR A 238 -1.48 14.37 -14.21
C THR A 238 -0.25 14.75 -13.40
N VAL A 239 0.60 13.81 -13.03
CA VAL A 239 1.84 14.10 -12.28
C VAL A 239 2.81 14.92 -13.12
N GLY A 240 2.96 14.59 -14.41
CA GLY A 240 3.78 15.37 -15.33
C GLY A 240 3.30 16.81 -15.48
N LEU A 241 2.00 17.02 -15.65
CA LEU A 241 1.39 18.34 -15.75
C LEU A 241 1.62 19.16 -14.48
N VAL A 242 1.39 18.57 -13.30
CA VAL A 242 1.59 19.24 -12.01
C VAL A 242 3.07 19.64 -11.82
N LEU A 243 4.01 18.74 -12.18
CA LEU A 243 5.44 19.05 -12.13
C LEU A 243 5.82 20.18 -13.09
N CYS A 244 5.29 20.17 -14.32
CA CYS A 244 5.52 21.25 -15.30
C CYS A 244 5.02 22.60 -14.76
N ILE A 245 3.79 22.65 -14.25
CA ILE A 245 3.21 23.87 -13.66
C ILE A 245 4.10 24.38 -12.51
N TYR A 246 4.54 23.49 -11.62
CA TYR A 246 5.40 23.86 -10.50
C TYR A 246 6.76 24.41 -10.97
N ILE A 247 7.41 23.75 -11.94
CA ILE A 247 8.69 24.21 -12.49
C ILE A 247 8.54 25.58 -13.15
N SER A 248 7.48 25.78 -13.95
CA SER A 248 7.18 27.06 -14.58
C SER A 248 6.93 28.16 -13.56
N PHE A 249 6.16 27.89 -12.51
CA PHE A 249 5.92 28.84 -11.41
C PHE A 249 7.22 29.18 -10.66
N SER A 250 8.04 28.17 -10.36
CA SER A 250 9.34 28.37 -9.70
C SER A 250 10.30 29.21 -10.54
N PHE A 251 10.34 28.99 -11.85
CA PHE A 251 11.17 29.76 -12.77
C PHE A 251 10.70 31.22 -12.84
N LEU A 252 9.39 31.45 -12.99
CA LEU A 252 8.80 32.79 -12.99
C LEU A 252 9.09 33.54 -11.68
N ALA A 253 8.93 32.86 -10.53
CA ALA A 253 9.23 33.44 -9.23
C ALA A 253 10.71 33.86 -9.11
N SER A 254 11.64 33.02 -9.58
CA SER A 254 13.06 33.38 -9.57
C SER A 254 13.40 34.57 -10.48
N ALA A 255 12.79 34.65 -11.66
CA ALA A 255 12.98 35.77 -12.58
C ALA A 255 12.42 37.09 -12.02
N LEU A 256 11.25 37.03 -11.35
CA LEU A 256 10.66 38.18 -10.68
C LEU A 256 11.54 38.70 -9.54
N ILE A 257 12.10 37.80 -8.72
CA ILE A 257 13.01 38.17 -7.63
C ILE A 257 14.26 38.86 -8.18
N GLN A 258 14.84 38.33 -9.26
CA GLN A 258 16.00 38.95 -9.92
C GLN A 258 15.67 40.34 -10.47
N LEU A 259 14.47 40.54 -11.04
CA LEU A 259 14.02 41.84 -11.55
C LEU A 259 13.79 42.87 -10.43
N ILE A 260 13.30 42.44 -9.26
CA ILE A 260 13.06 43.33 -8.10
C ILE A 260 14.37 43.76 -7.42
N GLN A 261 15.44 42.96 -7.56
CA GLN A 261 16.77 43.26 -6.99
C GLN A 261 17.67 44.12 -7.90
N LEU A 262 17.23 44.41 -9.13
CA LEU A 262 17.87 45.31 -10.10
C LEU A 262 17.28 46.72 -10.01
#